data_AF-A0A5N9HAD8-F1
#
_entry.id   AF-A0A5N9HAD8-F1
#
_cell.length_a   1.000
_cell.length_b   1.000
_cell.length_c   1.000
_cell.angle_alpha   90.00
_cell.angle_beta   90.00
_cell.angle_gamma   90.00
#
_symmetry.space_group_name_H-M   'P 1'
#
loop_
_entity.id
_entity.type
_entity.pdbx_description
1 polymer ?
#
loop_
_entity_poly.entity_id
_entity_poly.type
_entity_poly.pdbx_seq_one_letter_code
_entity_poly.pdbx_strand_id
1 'polypeptide(L)'
;MHLGKYPMEKIKRVDEPIRKITRDVPRVPQRANFFMRARFGDLGPKPKQEFPRFVAKYPLSKAHAKAKATELPIHDGEVTPDKAPIPDSLQERTNHIKALIQFLDADMVGICEIPEYAWHSHDLDGNPTEPRHKYAIRMLID
;
A
#
# COMPACT_ATOMS: atom_id res chain seq x y z
N MET A 1 -19.83 -5.96 11.09
CA MET A 1 -18.47 -5.40 10.97
C MET A 1 -17.97 -5.39 9.53
N HIS A 2 -17.76 -6.50 8.83
CA HIS A 2 -17.10 -6.53 7.51
C HIS A 2 -17.66 -5.62 6.38
N LEU A 3 -18.86 -5.04 6.50
CA LEU A 3 -19.47 -4.16 5.50
C LEU A 3 -18.94 -2.71 5.52
N GLY A 4 -18.40 -2.21 6.62
CA GLY A 4 -17.92 -0.81 6.66
C GLY A 4 -18.75 0.08 7.57
N LYS A 5 -18.19 1.26 7.86
CA LYS A 5 -18.94 2.43 8.36
C LYS A 5 -19.85 3.02 7.27
N TYR A 6 -19.39 2.98 6.01
CA TYR A 6 -20.06 3.56 4.85
C TYR A 6 -20.79 2.49 4.01
N PRO A 7 -21.97 2.79 3.44
CA PRO A 7 -22.81 1.81 2.73
C PRO A 7 -22.31 1.52 1.31
N MET A 8 -21.09 0.99 1.19
CA MET A 8 -20.43 0.69 -0.09
C MET A 8 -21.13 -0.42 -0.90
N GLU A 9 -22.00 -1.21 -0.26
CA GLU A 9 -22.87 -2.19 -0.91
C GLU A 9 -23.94 -1.57 -1.81
N LYS A 10 -24.29 -0.29 -1.58
CA LYS A 10 -25.25 0.43 -2.41
C LYS A 10 -24.64 1.00 -3.69
N ILE A 11 -23.32 1.02 -3.80
CA ILE A 11 -22.62 1.53 -4.97
C ILE A 11 -22.64 0.47 -6.07
N LYS A 12 -23.02 0.88 -7.29
CA LYS A 12 -23.05 0.00 -8.46
C LYS A 12 -21.67 -0.59 -8.71
N ARG A 13 -21.60 -1.92 -8.80
CA ARG A 13 -20.39 -2.66 -9.16
C ARG A 13 -20.36 -2.94 -10.66
N VAL A 14 -19.16 -2.91 -11.22
CA VAL A 14 -18.86 -3.25 -12.60
C VAL A 14 -17.57 -4.07 -12.60
N ASP A 15 -17.46 -5.04 -13.51
CA ASP A 15 -16.30 -5.95 -13.56
C ASP A 15 -15.05 -5.25 -14.09
N GLU A 16 -15.22 -4.30 -15.00
CA GLU A 16 -14.14 -3.48 -15.55
C GLU A 16 -14.23 -2.04 -15.06
N PRO A 17 -13.09 -1.38 -14.77
CA PRO A 17 -13.08 0.04 -14.44
C PRO A 17 -13.71 0.88 -15.55
N ILE A 18 -14.41 1.96 -15.17
CA ILE A 18 -15.07 2.89 -16.11
C ILE A 18 -14.09 3.60 -17.06
N ARG A 19 -12.79 3.50 -16.79
CA ARG A 19 -11.70 3.97 -17.66
C ARG A 19 -10.93 2.76 -18.16
N LYS A 20 -10.71 2.71 -19.47
CA LYS A 20 -9.93 1.66 -20.12
C LYS A 20 -8.51 1.63 -19.55
N ILE A 21 -8.11 0.47 -19.05
CA ILE A 21 -6.72 0.15 -18.72
C ILE A 21 -6.20 -0.77 -19.83
N THR A 22 -5.14 -0.36 -20.51
CA THR A 22 -4.56 -1.15 -21.60
C THR A 22 -3.62 -2.23 -21.04
N ARG A 23 -3.24 -3.21 -21.88
CA ARG A 23 -2.38 -4.33 -21.44
C ARG A 23 -0.89 -3.96 -21.40
N ASP A 24 -0.51 -2.83 -21.98
CA ASP A 24 0.86 -2.36 -22.19
C ASP A 24 1.32 -1.33 -21.15
N VAL A 25 0.69 -1.30 -19.96
CA VAL A 25 1.11 -0.42 -18.87
C VAL A 25 2.50 -0.84 -18.39
N PRO A 26 3.53 0.02 -18.52
CA PRO A 26 4.88 -0.35 -18.12
C PRO A 26 5.05 -0.33 -16.61
N ARG A 27 5.87 -1.24 -16.10
CA ARG A 27 6.39 -1.16 -14.74
C ARG A 27 7.42 -0.04 -14.66
N VAL A 28 7.33 0.78 -13.61
CA VAL A 28 8.18 1.97 -13.43
C VAL A 28 9.16 1.74 -12.28
N PRO A 29 10.44 2.11 -12.39
CA PRO A 29 11.40 1.91 -11.31
C PRO A 29 11.08 2.80 -10.12
N GLN A 30 11.37 2.34 -8.91
CA GLN A 30 11.09 3.10 -7.68
C GLN A 30 11.84 4.45 -7.67
N ARG A 31 13.01 4.52 -8.31
CA ARG A 31 13.83 5.73 -8.51
C ARG A 31 13.11 6.86 -9.27
N ALA A 32 12.11 6.54 -10.10
CA ALA A 32 11.36 7.53 -10.87
C ALA A 32 10.30 8.27 -10.04
N ASN A 33 9.98 7.79 -8.83
CA ASN A 33 9.15 8.51 -7.88
C ASN A 33 9.73 9.93 -7.65
N PHE A 34 8.90 10.97 -7.80
CA PHE A 34 9.36 12.36 -7.73
C PHE A 34 9.94 12.74 -6.35
N PHE A 35 9.55 12.05 -5.27
CA PHE A 35 10.24 12.16 -3.98
C PHE A 35 11.68 11.64 -4.07
N MET A 36 11.90 10.48 -4.69
CA MET A 36 13.24 9.93 -4.88
C MET A 36 14.07 10.80 -5.83
N ARG A 37 13.46 11.32 -6.89
CA ARG A 37 14.10 12.30 -7.79
C ARG A 37 14.53 13.56 -7.06
N ALA A 38 13.68 14.10 -6.18
CA ALA A 38 14.04 15.22 -5.30
C ALA A 38 15.23 14.86 -4.39
N ARG A 39 15.18 13.70 -3.73
CA ARG A 39 16.25 13.20 -2.84
C ARG A 39 17.61 13.16 -3.55
N PHE A 40 17.65 12.68 -4.80
CA PHE A 40 18.89 12.53 -5.55
C PHE A 40 19.33 13.81 -6.29
N GLY A 41 18.44 14.80 -6.42
CA GLY A 41 18.78 16.14 -6.92
C GLY A 41 18.30 16.44 -8.34
N ASP A 42 17.53 15.55 -8.96
CA ASP A 42 17.03 15.72 -10.33
C ASP A 42 16.11 16.96 -10.48
N LEU A 43 15.53 17.41 -9.36
CA LEU A 43 14.61 18.56 -9.32
C LEU A 43 15.31 19.86 -8.85
N GLY A 44 16.64 19.85 -8.80
CA GLY A 44 17.45 21.02 -8.44
C GLY A 44 17.84 21.09 -6.94
N PRO A 45 18.60 22.13 -6.56
CA PRO A 45 19.23 22.21 -5.25
C PRO A 45 18.22 22.39 -4.12
N LYS A 46 17.14 23.16 -4.34
CA LYS A 46 16.16 23.46 -3.29
C LYS A 46 15.35 22.23 -2.86
N PRO A 47 14.73 21.44 -3.78
CA PRO A 47 14.08 20.20 -3.39
C PRO A 47 15.02 19.20 -2.72
N LYS A 48 16.27 19.10 -3.20
CA LYS A 48 17.29 18.22 -2.59
C LYS A 48 17.59 18.60 -1.15
N GLN A 49 17.77 19.90 -0.89
CA GLN A 49 18.00 20.42 0.47
C GLN A 49 16.80 20.22 1.39
N GLU A 50 15.57 20.38 0.88
CA GLU A 50 14.35 20.27 1.69
C GLU A 50 13.89 18.82 1.91
N PHE A 51 14.29 17.88 1.04
CA PHE A 51 13.86 16.47 1.08
C PHE A 51 13.94 15.79 2.47
N PRO A 52 15.03 15.90 3.24
CA PRO A 52 15.09 15.22 4.55
C PRO A 52 14.17 15.83 5.61
N ARG A 53 13.64 17.05 5.38
CA ARG A 53 12.92 17.81 6.43
C ARG A 53 11.51 18.26 6.05
N PHE A 54 11.08 18.13 4.78
CA PHE A 54 9.86 18.79 4.32
C PHE A 54 8.59 18.31 5.03
N VAL A 55 8.55 17.04 5.44
CA VAL A 55 7.43 16.46 6.22
C VAL A 55 7.53 16.79 7.70
N ALA A 56 8.73 16.78 8.28
CA ALA A 56 8.95 16.85 9.72
C ALA A 56 9.29 18.27 10.23
N LYS A 57 8.65 19.31 9.66
CA LYS A 57 8.88 20.71 10.07
C LYS A 57 8.20 21.06 11.40
N TYR A 58 7.04 20.47 11.67
CA TYR A 58 6.28 20.68 12.90
C TYR A 58 6.56 19.58 13.93
N PRO A 59 6.56 19.90 15.25
CA PRO A 59 6.84 18.93 16.30
C PRO A 59 5.95 17.69 16.23
N LEU A 60 4.65 17.87 15.96
CA LEU A 60 3.69 16.77 15.84
C LEU A 60 4.04 15.84 14.67
N SER A 61 4.32 16.39 13.48
CA SER A 61 4.74 15.60 12.32
C SER A 61 6.04 14.83 12.58
N LYS A 62 6.98 15.44 13.31
CA LYS A 62 8.23 14.76 13.71
C LYS A 62 7.98 13.63 14.70
N ALA A 63 7.06 13.81 15.65
CA ALA A 63 6.67 12.76 16.60
C ALA A 63 6.03 11.57 15.88
N HIS A 64 5.08 11.80 14.97
CA HIS A 64 4.48 10.73 14.15
C HIS A 64 5.50 10.01 13.28
N ALA A 65 6.43 10.74 12.65
CA ALA A 65 7.49 10.13 11.85
C ALA A 65 8.36 9.18 12.70
N LYS A 66 8.66 9.56 13.96
CA LYS A 66 9.42 8.71 14.88
C LYS A 66 8.62 7.46 15.28
N ALA A 67 7.35 7.61 15.65
CA ALA A 67 6.49 6.48 16.01
C ALA A 67 6.36 5.46 14.86
N LYS A 68 6.13 5.95 13.64
CA LYS A 68 6.09 5.09 12.46
C LYS A 68 7.42 4.36 12.21
N ALA A 69 8.55 5.03 12.41
CA ALA A 69 9.86 4.43 12.15
C ALA A 69 10.16 3.23 13.07
N THR A 70 9.61 3.21 14.30
CA THR A 70 9.80 2.10 15.24
C THR A 70 9.00 0.85 14.87
N GLU A 71 7.94 0.97 14.06
CA GLU A 71 7.11 -0.16 13.63
C GLU A 71 7.61 -0.82 12.33
N LEU A 72 8.37 -0.09 11.51
CA LEU A 72 8.84 -0.60 10.22
C LEU A 72 9.56 -1.98 10.30
N PRO A 73 10.40 -2.27 11.31
CA PRO A 73 11.08 -3.57 11.41
C PRO A 73 10.15 -4.77 11.59
N ILE A 74 8.92 -4.58 12.05
CA ILE A 74 7.96 -5.66 12.34
C ILE A 74 6.92 -5.86 11.22
N HIS A 75 7.05 -5.14 10.10
CA HIS A 75 6.13 -5.26 8.96
C HIS A 75 6.33 -6.54 8.14
N ASP A 76 7.51 -7.17 8.27
CA ASP A 76 7.85 -8.43 7.61
C ASP A 76 8.50 -9.35 8.63
N GLY A 77 8.39 -10.66 8.40
CA GLY A 77 8.85 -11.66 9.36
C GLY A 77 8.73 -13.08 8.82
N GLU A 78 9.31 -14.02 9.55
CA GLU A 78 9.26 -15.43 9.17
C GLU A 78 7.81 -15.95 9.21
N VAL A 79 7.42 -16.66 8.16
CA VAL A 79 6.12 -17.33 8.10
C VAL A 79 6.13 -18.46 9.12
N THR A 80 5.18 -18.44 10.05
CA THR A 80 5.03 -19.53 11.03
C THR A 80 4.74 -20.87 10.32
N PRO A 81 5.38 -21.98 10.73
CA PRO A 81 5.10 -23.30 10.16
C PRO A 81 3.71 -23.81 10.56
N ASP A 82 3.20 -23.38 11.71
CA ASP A 82 1.90 -23.79 12.23
C ASP A 82 0.77 -23.05 11.53
N LYS A 83 -0.13 -23.80 10.91
CA LYS A 83 -1.33 -23.23 10.29
C LYS A 83 -2.40 -23.01 11.35
N ALA A 84 -2.84 -21.76 11.50
CA ALA A 84 -4.05 -21.45 12.25
C ALA A 84 -5.27 -22.16 11.61
N PRO A 85 -6.33 -22.45 12.39
CA PRO A 85 -7.59 -22.92 11.84
C PRO A 85 -8.22 -21.79 10.99
N ILE A 86 -8.05 -21.88 9.67
CA ILE A 86 -8.54 -20.89 8.70
C ILE A 86 -9.64 -21.56 7.86
N PRO A 87 -10.83 -20.94 7.70
CA PRO A 87 -11.90 -21.48 6.86
C PRO A 87 -11.46 -21.69 5.40
N ASP A 88 -11.94 -22.70 4.69
CA ASP A 88 -11.58 -22.92 3.28
C ASP A 88 -12.17 -21.87 2.33
N SER A 89 -13.29 -21.26 2.71
CA SER A 89 -13.99 -20.26 1.91
C SER A 89 -13.19 -18.95 1.77
N LEU A 90 -12.81 -18.60 0.55
CA LEU A 90 -12.16 -17.31 0.25
C LEU A 90 -13.06 -16.11 0.61
N GLN A 91 -14.38 -16.26 0.49
CA GLN A 91 -15.32 -15.22 0.85
C GLN A 91 -15.34 -15.00 2.37
N GLU A 92 -15.28 -16.08 3.15
CA GLU A 92 -15.24 -15.99 4.61
C GLU A 92 -13.92 -15.36 5.09
N ARG A 93 -12.78 -15.79 4.53
CA ARG A 93 -11.47 -15.14 4.77
C ARG A 93 -11.50 -13.65 4.44
N THR A 94 -12.11 -13.29 3.31
CA THR A 94 -12.30 -11.88 2.89
C THR A 94 -13.10 -11.11 3.93
N ASN A 95 -14.19 -11.69 4.44
CA ASN A 95 -15.02 -11.06 5.46
C ASN A 95 -14.28 -10.91 6.78
N HIS A 96 -13.49 -11.90 7.20
CA HIS A 96 -12.65 -11.83 8.40
C HIS A 96 -11.60 -10.73 8.30
N ILE A 97 -10.86 -10.66 7.18
CA ILE A 97 -9.85 -9.61 6.93
C ILE A 97 -10.49 -8.22 6.97
N LYS A 98 -11.63 -8.03 6.28
CA LYS A 98 -12.34 -6.76 6.28
C LYS A 98 -12.85 -6.37 7.68
N ALA A 99 -13.36 -7.34 8.44
CA ALA A 99 -13.81 -7.09 9.81
C ALA A 99 -12.64 -6.69 10.72
N LEU A 100 -11.49 -7.38 10.62
CA LEU A 100 -10.28 -7.05 11.39
C LEU A 100 -9.80 -5.62 11.09
N ILE A 101 -9.72 -5.24 9.82
CA ILE A 101 -9.21 -3.92 9.42
C ILE A 101 -10.14 -2.80 9.89
N GLN A 102 -11.45 -3.03 9.90
CA GLN A 102 -12.40 -2.08 10.46
C GLN A 102 -12.38 -2.06 11.99
N PHE A 103 -12.11 -3.19 12.63
CA PHE A 103 -11.87 -3.24 14.06
C PHE A 103 -10.62 -2.43 14.45
N LEU A 104 -9.62 -2.38 13.57
CA LEU A 104 -8.43 -1.51 13.67
C LEU A 104 -8.70 -0.07 13.16
N ASP A 105 -9.96 0.37 13.19
CA ASP A 105 -10.43 1.73 12.90
C ASP A 105 -10.29 2.26 11.46
N ALA A 106 -9.93 1.42 10.49
CA ALA A 106 -9.95 1.86 9.09
C ALA A 106 -11.36 2.23 8.59
N ASP A 107 -11.45 3.27 7.76
CA ASP A 107 -12.71 3.82 7.28
C ASP A 107 -13.30 3.00 6.12
N MET A 108 -12.44 2.54 5.22
CA MET A 108 -12.83 1.68 4.10
C MET A 108 -11.77 0.63 3.82
N VAL A 109 -12.20 -0.54 3.34
CA VAL A 109 -11.33 -1.67 3.00
C VAL A 109 -11.77 -2.37 1.71
N GLY A 110 -10.81 -2.62 0.83
CA GLY A 110 -10.98 -3.35 -0.43
C GLY A 110 -9.90 -4.43 -0.58
N ILE A 111 -10.19 -5.45 -1.38
CA ILE A 111 -9.24 -6.52 -1.71
C ILE A 111 -9.32 -6.75 -3.22
N CYS A 112 -8.18 -6.86 -3.89
CA CYS A 112 -8.10 -7.15 -5.31
C CYS A 112 -6.88 -8.02 -5.63
N GLU A 113 -6.86 -8.62 -6.82
CA GLU A 113 -5.62 -9.17 -7.37
C GLU A 113 -4.65 -8.03 -7.73
N ILE A 114 -3.34 -8.29 -7.63
CA ILE A 114 -2.31 -7.31 -7.96
C ILE A 114 -1.87 -7.53 -9.42
N PRO A 115 -2.16 -6.60 -10.33
CA PRO A 115 -1.65 -6.70 -11.69
C PRO A 115 -0.13 -6.46 -11.72
N GLU A 116 0.58 -7.06 -12.68
CA GLU A 116 2.04 -6.94 -12.77
C GLU A 116 2.53 -5.49 -12.84
N TYR A 117 1.79 -4.63 -13.56
CA TYR A 117 2.13 -3.21 -13.71
C TYR A 117 2.06 -2.41 -12.39
N ALA A 118 1.41 -2.94 -11.34
CA ALA A 118 1.37 -2.30 -10.04
C ALA A 118 2.65 -2.49 -9.22
N TRP A 119 3.54 -3.38 -9.66
CA TRP A 119 4.87 -3.56 -9.06
C TRP A 119 5.89 -2.65 -9.74
N HIS A 120 6.80 -2.07 -8.97
CA HIS A 120 7.96 -1.38 -9.53
C HIS A 120 8.77 -2.34 -10.41
N SER A 121 9.51 -1.81 -11.39
CA SER A 121 10.43 -2.62 -12.22
C SER A 121 11.74 -2.92 -11.49
N HIS A 122 12.23 -1.95 -10.70
CA HIS A 122 13.49 -1.98 -9.99
C HIS A 122 13.32 -1.28 -8.63
N ASP A 123 14.07 -1.74 -7.63
CA ASP A 123 14.17 -1.10 -6.32
C ASP A 123 15.04 0.17 -6.34
N LEU A 124 15.36 0.70 -5.16
CA LEU A 124 16.20 1.90 -5.04
C LEU A 124 17.70 1.65 -5.26
N ASP A 125 18.15 0.41 -5.10
CA ASP A 125 19.53 -0.01 -5.36
C ASP A 125 19.75 -0.37 -6.83
N GLY A 126 18.65 -0.44 -7.61
CA GLY A 126 18.66 -0.72 -9.04
C GLY A 126 18.50 -2.20 -9.35
N ASN A 127 18.21 -3.06 -8.37
CA ASN A 127 17.96 -4.47 -8.62
C ASN A 127 16.56 -4.65 -9.23
N PRO A 128 16.39 -5.56 -10.19
CA PRO A 128 15.07 -5.94 -10.68
C PRO A 128 14.18 -6.46 -9.54
N THR A 129 12.93 -6.05 -9.53
CA THR A 129 11.93 -6.56 -8.58
C THR A 129 11.02 -7.57 -9.26
N GLU A 130 10.48 -8.53 -8.52
CA GLU A 130 9.51 -9.51 -9.03
C GLU A 130 8.19 -9.42 -8.24
N PRO A 131 7.03 -9.60 -8.88
CA PRO A 131 5.74 -9.74 -8.18
C PRO A 131 5.75 -10.91 -7.19
N ARG A 132 5.53 -10.63 -5.90
CA ARG A 132 5.64 -11.65 -4.82
C ARG A 132 4.30 -12.10 -4.25
N HIS A 133 3.24 -11.32 -4.46
CA HIS A 133 1.92 -11.56 -3.89
C HIS A 133 0.83 -11.45 -4.94
N LYS A 134 -0.14 -12.37 -4.85
CA LYS A 134 -1.29 -12.41 -5.75
C LYS A 134 -2.35 -11.34 -5.41
N TYR A 135 -2.56 -11.05 -4.13
CA TYR A 135 -3.63 -10.18 -3.66
C TYR A 135 -3.09 -8.97 -2.90
N ALA A 136 -3.74 -7.81 -3.08
CA ALA A 136 -3.54 -6.63 -2.25
C ALA A 136 -4.77 -6.37 -1.39
N ILE A 137 -4.52 -6.01 -0.14
CA ILE A 137 -5.51 -5.45 0.76
C ILE A 137 -5.28 -3.93 0.79
N ARG A 138 -6.30 -3.16 0.45
CA ARG A 138 -6.27 -1.68 0.43
C ARG A 138 -7.16 -1.16 1.53
N MET A 139 -6.63 -0.22 2.31
CA MET A 139 -7.36 0.47 3.37
C MET A 139 -7.26 1.98 3.17
N LEU A 140 -8.32 2.70 3.53
CA LEU A 140 -8.37 4.15 3.54
C LEU A 140 -8.63 4.63 4.97
N ILE A 141 -7.89 5.66 5.37
CA ILE A 141 -8.00 6.37 6.65
C ILE A 141 -8.28 7.83 6.30
N ASP A 142 -9.32 8.43 6.90
CA ASP A 142 -9.65 9.86 6.80
C ASP A 142 -8.73 10.72 7.69
#